data_AF-A0A7Y2GI39-F1
#
_entry.id   AF-A0A7Y2GI39-F1
#
_cell.length_a   1.000
_cell.length_b   1.000
_cell.length_c   1.000
_cell.angle_alpha   90.00
_cell.angle_beta   90.00
_cell.angle_gamma   90.00
#
_symmetry.space_group_name_H-M   'P 1'
#
loop_
_entity.id
_entity.type
_entity.pdbx_description
1 polymer ?
#
loop_
_entity_poly.entity_id
_entity_poly.type
_entity_poly.pdbx_seq_one_letter_code
_entity_poly.pdbx_strand_id
1 'polypeptide(L)'
;MRRIIQIFFPVAVVAAIAVGAYLLYPRESPEAAFERFLSQKTDEAFLVLPLCGAGPEVVPLVVKGVKDPNLPKRRYALAYLGISGKTEALPVLKKILGDTKENDVFRADALEAIHLIDEKIGTNYAKKHSKDSSFLGRVAKEVLAVKHFYSYRQSRVSLLCNPVD
;
A
#
# COMPACT_ATOMS: atom_id res chain seq x y z
N MET A 1 -10.88 44.97 25.72
CA MET A 1 -9.51 44.89 25.14
C MET A 1 -8.60 43.87 25.85
N ARG A 2 -8.63 43.71 27.19
CA ARG A 2 -7.76 42.78 27.94
C ARG A 2 -7.95 41.27 27.65
N ARG A 3 -9.16 40.83 27.28
CA ARG A 3 -9.48 39.42 27.00
C ARG A 3 -9.02 38.92 25.63
N ILE A 4 -8.84 39.81 24.65
CA ILE A 4 -8.41 39.44 23.29
C ILE A 4 -6.91 39.08 23.32
N ILE A 5 -6.10 39.89 24.01
CA ILE A 5 -4.65 39.67 24.16
C ILE A 5 -4.33 38.35 24.90
N GLN A 6 -5.17 37.92 25.85
CA GLN A 6 -4.99 36.66 26.58
C GLN A 6 -5.25 35.39 25.75
N ILE A 7 -5.99 35.48 24.64
CA ILE A 7 -6.29 34.31 23.77
C ILE A 7 -5.25 34.20 22.64
N PHE A 8 -4.73 35.33 22.13
CA PHE A 8 -3.73 35.33 21.06
C PHE A 8 -2.35 34.79 21.50
N PHE A 9 -1.97 35.01 22.76
CA PHE A 9 -0.69 34.52 23.31
C PHE A 9 -0.58 32.98 23.35
N PRO A 10 -1.56 32.21 23.88
CA PRO A 10 -1.49 30.75 23.87
C PRO A 10 -1.60 30.16 22.46
N VAL A 11 -2.38 30.77 21.55
CA VAL A 11 -2.49 30.29 20.15
C VAL A 11 -1.16 30.45 19.40
N ALA A 12 -0.47 31.58 19.57
CA ALA A 12 0.84 31.79 18.95
C ALA A 12 1.92 30.84 19.50
N VAL A 13 1.88 30.52 20.80
CA VAL A 13 2.79 29.54 21.42
C VAL A 13 2.51 28.13 20.91
N VAL A 14 1.24 27.72 20.82
CA VAL A 14 0.86 26.40 20.27
C VAL A 14 1.24 26.30 18.78
N ALA A 15 1.02 27.36 17.99
CA ALA A 15 1.44 27.39 16.59
C ALA A 15 2.97 27.32 16.45
N ALA A 16 3.73 28.02 17.29
CA ALA A 16 5.18 27.97 17.29
C ALA A 16 5.72 26.59 17.74
N ILE A 17 5.08 25.92 18.70
CA ILE A 17 5.40 24.55 19.10
C ILE A 17 5.08 23.57 17.97
N ALA A 18 3.95 23.72 17.28
CA ALA A 18 3.56 22.86 16.17
C ALA A 18 4.49 23.04 14.97
N VAL A 19 4.84 24.27 14.60
CA VAL A 19 5.83 24.58 13.55
C VAL A 19 7.21 24.09 13.98
N GLY A 20 7.61 24.31 15.22
CA GLY A 20 8.86 23.80 15.78
C GLY A 20 8.94 22.29 15.72
N ALA A 21 7.89 21.57 16.14
CA ALA A 21 7.81 20.12 16.03
C ALA A 21 7.82 19.65 14.56
N TYR A 22 7.11 20.33 13.66
CA TYR A 22 7.13 20.01 12.22
C TYR A 22 8.53 20.18 11.61
N LEU A 23 9.30 21.18 12.05
CA LEU A 23 10.66 21.43 11.58
C LEU A 23 11.71 20.54 12.27
N LEU A 24 11.49 20.14 13.53
CA LEU A 24 12.44 19.38 14.34
C LEU A 24 12.26 17.85 14.26
N TYR A 25 11.07 17.37 13.88
CA TYR A 25 10.79 15.94 13.69
C TYR A 25 10.58 15.66 12.19
N PRO A 26 11.65 15.49 11.41
CA PRO A 26 11.53 15.21 9.98
C PRO A 26 10.76 13.90 9.79
N ARG A 27 9.73 13.93 8.94
CA ARG A 27 9.12 12.69 8.44
C ARG A 27 10.22 11.84 7.80
N GLU A 28 10.15 10.54 8.05
CA GLU A 28 10.99 9.57 7.35
C GLU A 28 10.81 9.76 5.84
N SER A 29 11.91 9.89 5.10
CA SER A 29 11.82 10.07 3.65
C SER A 29 11.25 8.81 2.98
N PRO A 30 10.65 8.93 1.79
CA PRO A 30 10.17 7.76 1.05
C PRO A 30 11.24 6.68 0.86
N GLU A 31 12.48 7.07 0.61
CA GLU A 31 13.63 6.17 0.46
C GLU A 31 13.94 5.46 1.78
N ALA A 32 14.01 6.20 2.90
CA ALA A 32 14.27 5.61 4.21
C ALA A 32 13.17 4.61 4.60
N ALA A 33 11.90 4.95 4.34
CA ALA A 33 10.78 4.05 4.60
C ALA A 33 10.82 2.80 3.71
N PHE A 34 11.19 2.94 2.44
CA PHE A 34 11.35 1.81 1.53
C PHE A 34 12.52 0.90 1.97
N GLU A 35 13.67 1.47 2.35
CA GLU A 35 14.80 0.72 2.89
C GLU A 35 14.45 0.01 4.21
N ARG A 36 13.71 0.67 5.11
CA ARG A 36 13.21 0.03 6.34
C ARG A 36 12.27 -1.11 6.02
N PHE A 37 11.34 -0.93 5.08
CA PHE A 37 10.47 -2.01 4.58
C PHE A 37 11.29 -3.21 4.12
N LEU A 38 12.36 -3.00 3.33
CA LEU A 38 13.20 -4.08 2.80
C LEU A 38 14.03 -4.77 3.90
N SER A 39 14.58 -4.02 4.84
CA SER A 39 15.57 -4.53 5.81
C SER A 39 14.97 -5.02 7.15
N GLN A 40 13.81 -4.50 7.56
CA GLN A 40 13.28 -4.76 8.90
C GLN A 40 12.93 -6.24 9.15
N LYS A 41 13.11 -6.67 10.40
CA LYS A 41 12.65 -7.97 10.90
C LYS A 41 11.54 -7.71 11.92
N THR A 42 10.30 -7.86 11.48
CA THR A 42 9.09 -7.67 12.30
C THR A 42 8.07 -8.72 11.88
N ASP A 43 6.99 -8.85 12.64
CA ASP A 43 5.89 -9.74 12.29
C ASP A 43 5.32 -9.37 10.91
N GLU A 44 4.89 -10.38 10.17
CA GLU A 44 4.41 -10.21 8.79
C GLU A 44 3.29 -9.16 8.69
N ALA A 45 2.44 -9.09 9.71
CA ALA A 45 1.34 -8.12 9.81
C ALA A 45 1.81 -6.65 9.84
N PHE A 46 3.06 -6.38 10.23
CA PHE A 46 3.62 -5.03 10.34
C PHE A 46 4.61 -4.68 9.22
N LEU A 47 4.85 -5.60 8.28
CA LEU A 47 5.87 -5.40 7.26
C LEU A 47 5.60 -4.17 6.39
N VAL A 48 4.34 -3.89 6.05
CA VAL A 48 3.99 -2.75 5.17
C VAL A 48 3.92 -1.41 5.88
N LEU A 49 3.96 -1.37 7.23
CA LEU A 49 3.78 -0.13 7.99
C LEU A 49 4.73 1.02 7.62
N PRO A 50 6.03 0.79 7.34
CA PRO A 50 6.91 1.88 6.90
C PRO A 50 6.40 2.55 5.63
N LEU A 51 5.93 1.76 4.66
CA LEU A 51 5.39 2.28 3.40
C LEU A 51 4.13 3.11 3.65
N CYS A 52 3.25 2.64 4.53
CA CYS A 52 2.03 3.35 4.88
C CYS A 52 2.30 4.67 5.62
N GLY A 53 3.29 4.69 6.51
CA GLY A 53 3.71 5.90 7.22
C GLY A 53 4.35 6.97 6.33
N ALA A 54 5.04 6.55 5.26
CA ALA A 54 5.61 7.48 4.26
C ALA A 54 4.56 8.09 3.32
N GLY A 55 3.34 7.54 3.29
CA GLY A 55 2.25 8.07 2.49
C GLY A 55 2.45 7.89 0.97
N PRO A 56 1.75 8.67 0.14
CA PRO A 56 1.70 8.46 -1.32
C PRO A 56 3.06 8.62 -2.00
N GLU A 57 3.98 9.36 -1.41
CA GLU A 57 5.30 9.69 -1.97
C GLU A 57 6.19 8.45 -2.16
N VAL A 58 5.95 7.35 -1.43
CA VAL A 58 6.72 6.10 -1.58
C VAL A 58 6.22 5.22 -2.74
N VAL A 59 5.02 5.48 -3.28
CA VAL A 59 4.42 4.61 -4.31
C VAL A 59 5.28 4.50 -5.57
N PRO A 60 5.89 5.57 -6.13
CA PRO A 60 6.81 5.46 -7.26
C PRO A 60 8.01 4.55 -6.99
N LEU A 61 8.55 4.56 -5.76
CA LEU A 61 9.66 3.69 -5.36
C LEU A 61 9.22 2.22 -5.32
N VAL A 62 8.05 1.94 -4.75
CA VAL A 62 7.51 0.57 -4.71
C VAL A 62 7.18 0.07 -6.12
N VAL A 63 6.57 0.90 -6.97
CA VAL A 63 6.29 0.59 -8.39
C VAL A 63 7.58 0.28 -9.15
N LYS A 64 8.67 1.01 -8.87
CA LYS A 64 9.98 0.71 -9.45
C LYS A 64 10.54 -0.61 -8.91
N GLY A 65 10.47 -0.83 -7.60
CA GLY A 65 11.01 -2.00 -6.92
C GLY A 65 10.37 -3.32 -7.36
N VAL A 66 9.05 -3.39 -7.46
CA VAL A 66 8.34 -4.66 -7.80
C VAL A 66 8.63 -5.19 -9.21
N LYS A 67 9.31 -4.40 -10.05
CA LYS A 67 9.80 -4.85 -11.37
C LYS A 67 10.99 -5.80 -11.25
N ASP A 68 11.74 -5.76 -10.14
CA ASP A 68 12.81 -6.72 -9.86
C ASP A 68 12.20 -8.02 -9.29
N PRO A 69 12.35 -9.17 -9.96
CA PRO A 69 11.85 -10.45 -9.46
C PRO A 69 12.51 -10.89 -8.15
N ASN A 70 13.68 -10.36 -7.80
CA ASN A 70 14.43 -10.71 -6.59
C ASN A 70 14.21 -9.74 -5.43
N LEU A 71 13.28 -8.78 -5.56
CA LEU A 71 13.01 -7.81 -4.51
C LEU A 71 12.66 -8.52 -3.17
N PRO A 72 13.37 -8.23 -2.07
CA PRO A 72 12.97 -8.71 -0.76
C PRO A 72 11.53 -8.31 -0.45
N LYS A 73 10.74 -9.24 0.10
CA LYS A 73 9.34 -8.97 0.50
C LYS A 73 8.45 -8.50 -0.65
N ARG A 74 8.76 -8.85 -1.91
CA ARG A 74 7.98 -8.46 -3.10
C ARG A 74 6.47 -8.70 -2.99
N ARG A 75 6.04 -9.79 -2.35
CA ARG A 75 4.62 -10.08 -2.07
C ARG A 75 3.96 -8.95 -1.27
N TYR A 76 4.62 -8.48 -0.22
CA TYR A 76 4.15 -7.39 0.64
C TYR A 76 4.18 -6.03 -0.06
N ALA A 77 5.15 -5.82 -0.97
CA ALA A 77 5.18 -4.63 -1.82
C ALA A 77 3.98 -4.60 -2.79
N LEU A 78 3.63 -5.73 -3.41
CA LEU A 78 2.43 -5.86 -4.25
C LEU A 78 1.15 -5.63 -3.45
N ALA A 79 1.06 -6.21 -2.24
CA ALA A 79 -0.06 -5.98 -1.34
C ALA A 79 -0.20 -4.49 -0.98
N TYR A 80 0.91 -3.82 -0.63
CA TYR A 80 0.91 -2.37 -0.38
C TYR A 80 0.37 -1.57 -1.57
N LEU A 81 0.80 -1.89 -2.80
CA LEU A 81 0.28 -1.18 -3.98
C LEU A 81 -1.24 -1.30 -4.10
N GLY A 82 -1.79 -2.49 -3.84
CA GLY A 82 -3.23 -2.70 -3.77
C GLY A 82 -3.91 -1.84 -2.70
N ILE A 83 -3.40 -1.89 -1.47
CA ILE A 83 -3.97 -1.18 -0.31
C ILE A 83 -3.86 0.34 -0.47
N SER A 84 -2.78 0.83 -1.09
CA SER A 84 -2.57 2.27 -1.35
C SER A 84 -3.65 2.88 -2.24
N GLY A 85 -4.34 2.04 -3.02
CA GLY A 85 -5.38 2.46 -3.95
C GLY A 85 -4.87 3.34 -5.11
N LYS A 86 -3.56 3.51 -5.27
CA LYS A 86 -3.01 4.42 -6.28
C LYS A 86 -3.05 3.78 -7.67
N THR A 87 -3.85 4.37 -8.54
CA THR A 87 -4.08 3.89 -9.91
C THR A 87 -2.82 3.87 -10.77
N GLU A 88 -1.80 4.66 -10.42
CA GLU A 88 -0.48 4.65 -11.07
C GLU A 88 0.24 3.30 -10.98
N ALA A 89 -0.14 2.43 -10.03
CA ALA A 89 0.40 1.07 -9.91
C ALA A 89 -0.21 0.08 -10.93
N LEU A 90 -1.38 0.39 -11.51
CA LEU A 90 -2.09 -0.53 -12.41
C LEU A 90 -1.24 -1.02 -13.61
N PRO A 91 -0.44 -0.19 -14.30
CA PRO A 91 0.37 -0.66 -15.41
C PRO A 91 1.38 -1.75 -15.01
N VAL A 92 2.08 -1.60 -13.87
CA VAL A 92 3.06 -2.60 -13.43
C VAL A 92 2.38 -3.88 -12.94
N LEU A 93 1.25 -3.76 -12.23
CA LEU A 93 0.49 -4.92 -11.75
C LEU A 93 -0.10 -5.73 -12.92
N LYS A 94 -0.66 -5.06 -13.94
CA LYS A 94 -1.15 -5.72 -15.16
C LYS A 94 -0.03 -6.44 -15.91
N LYS A 95 1.17 -5.86 -15.93
CA LYS A 95 2.35 -6.50 -16.55
C LYS A 95 2.74 -7.77 -15.79
N ILE A 96 2.82 -7.71 -14.46
CA ILE A 96 3.16 -8.87 -13.61
C ILE A 96 2.11 -9.98 -13.77
N LEU A 97 0.82 -9.66 -13.71
CA LEU A 97 -0.27 -10.62 -13.91
C LEU A 97 -0.22 -11.32 -15.29
N GLY A 98 0.10 -10.54 -16.32
CA GLY A 98 0.15 -11.02 -17.71
C GLY A 98 1.43 -11.78 -18.08
N ASP A 99 2.47 -11.75 -17.26
CA ASP A 99 3.73 -12.43 -17.54
C ASP A 99 3.62 -13.93 -17.21
N THR A 100 3.67 -14.78 -18.24
CA THR A 100 3.56 -16.24 -18.08
C THR A 100 4.83 -16.89 -17.51
N LYS A 101 5.95 -16.16 -17.45
CA LYS A 101 7.20 -16.62 -16.83
C LYS A 101 7.29 -16.21 -15.36
N GLU A 102 6.42 -15.32 -14.90
CA GLU A 102 6.36 -14.88 -13.51
C GLU A 102 5.82 -16.00 -12.61
N ASN A 103 6.29 -16.03 -11.36
CA ASN A 103 5.78 -16.98 -10.39
C ASN A 103 4.27 -16.74 -10.15
N ASP A 104 3.49 -17.80 -10.19
CA ASP A 104 2.03 -17.74 -10.10
C ASP A 104 1.52 -17.09 -8.81
N VAL A 105 2.30 -17.15 -7.73
CA VAL A 105 2.03 -16.44 -6.48
C VAL A 105 2.08 -14.92 -6.67
N PHE A 106 3.08 -14.38 -7.37
CA PHE A 106 3.16 -12.93 -7.64
C PHE A 106 2.11 -12.47 -8.65
N ARG A 107 1.74 -13.35 -9.60
CA ARG A 107 0.64 -13.08 -10.52
C ARG A 107 -0.69 -12.97 -9.77
N ALA A 108 -0.92 -13.85 -8.79
CA ALA A 108 -2.07 -13.80 -7.91
C ALA A 108 -2.08 -12.56 -7.00
N ASP A 109 -0.95 -12.24 -6.35
CA ASP A 109 -0.82 -11.01 -5.54
C ASP A 109 -1.10 -9.75 -6.39
N ALA A 110 -0.68 -9.75 -7.66
CA ALA A 110 -0.98 -8.66 -8.60
C ALA A 110 -2.47 -8.60 -8.97
N LEU A 111 -3.16 -9.74 -9.14
CA LEU A 111 -4.59 -9.79 -9.38
C LEU A 111 -5.38 -9.18 -8.21
N GLU A 112 -5.03 -9.55 -6.98
CA GLU A 112 -5.64 -9.00 -5.77
C GLU A 112 -5.41 -7.49 -5.67
N ALA A 113 -4.17 -7.04 -5.88
CA ALA A 113 -3.83 -5.62 -5.87
C ALA A 113 -4.61 -4.82 -6.93
N ILE A 114 -4.76 -5.37 -8.14
CA ILE A 114 -5.58 -4.75 -9.19
C ILE A 114 -7.04 -4.64 -8.75
N HIS A 115 -7.60 -5.69 -8.14
CA HIS A 115 -8.98 -5.69 -7.66
C HIS A 115 -9.22 -4.72 -6.50
N LEU A 116 -8.21 -4.54 -5.62
CA LEU A 116 -8.24 -3.54 -4.55
C LEU A 116 -8.28 -2.10 -5.10
N ILE A 117 -7.48 -1.81 -6.13
CA ILE A 117 -7.42 -0.49 -6.77
C ILE A 117 -8.65 -0.24 -7.64
N ASP A 118 -9.05 -1.23 -8.43
CA ASP A 118 -10.20 -1.14 -9.34
C ASP A 118 -10.91 -2.51 -9.40
N GLU A 119 -12.03 -2.59 -8.68
CA GLU A 119 -12.84 -3.80 -8.54
C GLU A 119 -13.29 -4.33 -9.91
N LYS A 120 -13.67 -3.44 -10.83
CA LYS A 120 -14.18 -3.79 -12.15
C LYS A 120 -13.07 -4.40 -13.01
N ILE A 121 -11.89 -3.78 -13.02
CA ILE A 121 -10.73 -4.32 -13.75
C ILE A 121 -10.31 -5.66 -13.15
N GLY A 122 -10.18 -5.74 -11.82
CA GLY A 122 -9.79 -6.97 -11.13
C GLY A 122 -10.76 -8.13 -11.38
N THR A 123 -12.06 -7.87 -11.31
CA THR A 123 -13.11 -8.86 -11.59
C THR A 123 -13.02 -9.39 -13.03
N ASN A 124 -12.72 -8.51 -13.99
CA ASN A 124 -12.55 -8.93 -15.39
C ASN A 124 -11.33 -9.84 -15.58
N TYR A 125 -10.22 -9.57 -14.90
CA TYR A 125 -9.08 -10.49 -14.91
C TYR A 125 -9.38 -11.79 -14.18
N ALA A 126 -10.05 -11.73 -13.03
CA ALA A 126 -10.44 -12.92 -12.29
C ALA A 126 -11.31 -13.85 -13.14
N LYS A 127 -12.29 -13.34 -13.89
CA LYS A 127 -13.09 -14.14 -14.85
C LYS A 127 -12.24 -14.84 -15.92
N LYS A 128 -11.13 -14.24 -16.37
CA LYS A 128 -10.21 -14.84 -17.35
C LYS A 128 -9.40 -15.98 -16.75
N HIS A 129 -9.06 -15.89 -15.47
CA HIS A 129 -8.21 -16.87 -14.78
C HIS A 129 -9.00 -17.91 -13.97
N SER A 130 -10.30 -17.70 -13.69
CA SER A 130 -11.10 -18.54 -12.80
C SER A 130 -11.34 -19.97 -13.28
N LYS A 131 -10.97 -20.31 -14.52
CA LYS A 131 -11.03 -21.69 -15.04
C LYS A 131 -9.73 -22.46 -14.84
N ASP A 132 -8.65 -21.76 -14.52
CA ASP A 132 -7.34 -22.34 -14.27
C ASP A 132 -7.35 -23.10 -12.92
N SER A 133 -6.61 -24.20 -12.85
CA SER A 133 -6.38 -24.98 -11.63
C SER A 133 -5.14 -24.52 -10.86
N SER A 134 -4.39 -23.56 -11.42
CA SER A 134 -3.23 -22.90 -10.81
C SER A 134 -3.56 -22.12 -9.52
N PHE A 135 -2.52 -21.61 -8.86
CA PHE A 135 -2.69 -20.77 -7.67
C PHE A 135 -3.46 -19.50 -8.03
N LEU A 136 -3.09 -18.85 -9.14
CA LEU A 136 -3.80 -17.72 -9.72
C LEU A 136 -5.27 -18.07 -10.03
N GLY A 137 -5.53 -19.27 -10.54
CA GLY A 137 -6.90 -19.73 -10.80
C GLY A 137 -7.75 -19.87 -9.54
N ARG A 138 -7.15 -20.31 -8.41
CA ARG A 138 -7.83 -20.34 -7.10
C ARG A 138 -8.12 -18.94 -6.58
N VAL A 139 -7.11 -18.06 -6.56
CA VAL A 139 -7.28 -16.66 -6.12
C VAL A 139 -8.30 -15.93 -7.00
N ALA A 140 -8.32 -16.19 -8.30
CA ALA A 140 -9.33 -15.64 -9.20
C ALA A 140 -10.75 -16.08 -8.82
N LYS A 141 -10.97 -17.34 -8.44
CA LYS A 141 -12.29 -17.81 -7.95
C LYS A 141 -12.65 -17.14 -6.62
N GLU A 142 -11.68 -16.92 -5.75
CA GLU A 142 -11.86 -16.23 -4.46
C GLU A 142 -12.28 -14.77 -4.64
N VAL A 143 -11.61 -14.05 -5.54
CA VAL A 143 -11.98 -12.68 -5.95
C VAL A 143 -13.43 -12.64 -6.47
N LEU A 144 -13.82 -13.60 -7.31
CA LEU A 144 -15.19 -13.65 -7.86
C LEU A 144 -16.26 -14.07 -6.84
N ALA A 145 -15.90 -14.91 -5.88
CA ALA A 145 -16.83 -15.40 -4.87
C ALA A 145 -17.11 -14.36 -3.77
N VAL A 146 -16.42 -13.22 -3.78
CA VAL A 146 -16.42 -12.22 -2.70
C VAL A 146 -16.16 -12.87 -1.33
N LYS A 147 -15.53 -14.07 -1.33
CA LYS A 147 -15.41 -14.96 -0.16
C LYS A 147 -14.10 -14.76 0.58
N HIS A 148 -13.13 -14.11 -0.04
CA HIS A 148 -11.86 -13.79 0.61
C HIS A 148 -11.51 -12.33 0.38
N PHE A 149 -11.88 -11.52 1.36
CA PHE A 149 -11.29 -10.20 1.59
C PHE A 149 -10.64 -10.19 2.98
N TYR A 150 -10.01 -11.31 3.35
CA TYR A 150 -9.50 -11.56 4.69
C TYR A 150 -8.03 -11.17 4.79
N SER A 151 -7.79 -9.93 5.20
CA SER A 151 -6.77 -9.52 6.18
C SER A 151 -6.52 -8.01 6.06
N TYR A 152 -6.31 -7.50 4.84
CA TYR A 152 -5.86 -6.11 4.68
C TYR A 152 -6.99 -5.07 4.68
N ARG A 153 -8.04 -5.19 3.87
CA ARG A 153 -9.09 -4.14 3.76
C ARG A 153 -9.84 -3.82 5.08
N GLN A 154 -9.90 -4.77 6.03
CA GLN A 154 -10.52 -4.56 7.34
C GLN A 154 -9.54 -4.51 8.51
N SER A 155 -8.23 -4.69 8.28
CA SER A 155 -7.26 -4.49 9.36
C SER A 155 -6.97 -3.00 9.54
N ARG A 156 -6.56 -2.64 10.76
CA ARG A 156 -6.04 -1.29 11.07
C ARG A 156 -4.93 -0.85 10.11
N VAL A 157 -4.24 -1.80 9.47
CA VAL A 157 -3.20 -1.51 8.48
C VAL A 157 -3.78 -0.81 7.25
N SER A 158 -4.93 -1.24 6.71
CA SER A 158 -5.53 -0.52 5.57
C SER A 158 -5.94 0.91 5.91
N LEU A 159 -6.39 1.16 7.14
CA LEU A 159 -6.70 2.53 7.60
C LEU A 159 -5.45 3.40 7.70
N LEU A 160 -4.29 2.81 7.98
CA LEU A 160 -3.01 3.55 8.03
C LEU A 160 -2.48 3.88 6.63
N CYS A 161 -2.66 2.98 5.66
CA CYS A 161 -2.15 3.18 4.30
C CYS A 161 -3.08 4.01 3.40
N ASN A 162 -4.36 4.12 3.78
CA ASN A 162 -5.36 4.93 3.10
C ASN A 162 -6.32 5.56 4.14
N PRO A 163 -5.86 6.58 4.89
CA PRO A 163 -6.73 7.31 5.80
C PRO A 163 -7.83 7.97 4.98
N VAL A 164 -9.09 7.72 5.33
CA VAL A 164 -10.23 8.43 4.76
C VAL A 164 -10.11 9.88 5.25
N ASP A 165 -9.88 10.82 4.32
CA ASP A 165 -9.93 12.26 4.60
C ASP A 165 -11.33 12.71 5.05
#